data_AF-A0A935MU63-F1
#
_entry.id   AF-A0A935MU63-F1
#
_cell.length_a   1.000
_cell.length_b   1.000
_cell.length_c   1.000
_cell.angle_alpha   90.00
_cell.angle_beta   90.00
_cell.angle_gamma   90.00
#
_symmetry.space_group_name_H-M   'P 1'
#
loop_
_entity.id
_entity.type
_entity.pdbx_description
1 polymer ?
#
loop_
_entity_poly.entity_id
_entity_poly.type
_entity_poly.pdbx_seq_one_letter_code
_entity_poly.pdbx_strand_id
1 'polypeptide(L)'
;MSAIVKLVQGSPEWHEHRAKYRNASETAIVMGESPWQTPFQIWELRTGRRQQEVNAAMARGTALEPRARAAYEALTGHVMQPLVLVEGDYSASLDGLSFEGDLLVEIKCPIKAKAHRSGSR
;
A
#
# COMPACT_ATOMS: atom_id res chain seq x y z
N MET A 1 -20.12 2.90 -1.95
CA MET A 1 -19.71 3.76 -0.82
C MET A 1 -18.60 3.03 -0.11
N SER A 2 -17.42 3.63 -0.09
CA SER A 2 -16.27 3.04 0.58
C SER A 2 -16.40 3.19 2.11
N ALA A 3 -16.11 2.13 2.85
CA ALA A 3 -16.11 2.12 4.31
C ALA A 3 -14.69 2.27 4.85
N ILE A 4 -14.54 3.02 5.95
CA ILE A 4 -13.27 3.16 6.67
C ILE A 4 -13.17 2.03 7.71
N VAL A 5 -12.06 1.29 7.68
CA VAL A 5 -11.75 0.24 8.66
C VAL A 5 -10.57 0.69 9.52
N LYS A 6 -10.78 0.77 10.83
CA LYS A 6 -9.74 1.17 11.79
C LYS A 6 -8.80 -0.01 12.07
N LEU A 7 -7.74 -0.13 11.27
CA LEU A 7 -6.70 -1.14 11.43
C LEU A 7 -5.33 -0.48 11.48
N VAL A 8 -4.45 -1.02 12.32
CA VAL A 8 -3.04 -0.64 12.33
C VAL A 8 -2.35 -1.38 11.18
N GLN A 9 -1.87 -0.66 10.17
CA GLN A 9 -1.20 -1.29 9.04
C GLN A 9 0.06 -2.04 9.50
N GLY A 10 0.23 -3.27 8.99
CA GLY A 10 1.27 -4.20 9.43
C GLY A 10 0.93 -5.02 10.69
N SER A 11 -0.23 -4.80 11.32
CA SER A 11 -0.67 -5.67 12.43
C SER A 11 -1.20 -7.02 11.93
N PRO A 12 -1.25 -8.06 12.80
CA PRO A 12 -1.86 -9.34 12.44
C PRO A 12 -3.30 -9.21 11.92
N GLU A 13 -4.12 -8.37 12.55
CA GLU A 13 -5.51 -8.13 12.16
C GLU A 13 -5.60 -7.49 10.76
N TRP A 14 -4.63 -6.62 10.43
CA TRP A 14 -4.52 -6.04 9.11
C TRP A 14 -4.15 -7.09 8.05
N HIS A 15 -3.26 -8.02 8.37
CA HIS A 15 -2.93 -9.14 7.47
C HIS A 15 -4.13 -10.08 7.26
N GLU A 16 -4.86 -10.40 8.32
CA GLU A 16 -6.09 -11.20 8.24
C GLU A 16 -7.19 -10.51 7.43
N HIS A 17 -7.34 -9.19 7.59
CA HIS A 17 -8.23 -8.39 6.76
C HIS A 17 -7.84 -8.50 5.28
N ARG A 18 -6.58 -8.21 4.95
CA ARG A 18 -6.09 -8.25 3.57
C ARG A 18 -6.25 -9.61 2.90
N ALA A 19 -6.18 -10.71 3.65
CA ALA A 19 -6.39 -12.05 3.12
C ALA A 19 -7.80 -12.24 2.53
N LYS A 20 -8.80 -11.48 3.02
CA LYS A 20 -10.22 -11.59 2.63
C LYS A 20 -10.63 -10.67 1.48
N TYR A 21 -9.83 -9.65 1.16
CA TYR A 21 -10.18 -8.63 0.15
C TYR A 21 -9.18 -8.56 -1.00
N ARG A 22 -9.60 -8.07 -2.16
CA ARG A 22 -8.75 -7.75 -3.32
C ARG A 22 -8.04 -6.43 -3.08
N ASN A 23 -6.74 -6.46 -2.80
CA ASN A 23 -6.00 -5.26 -2.38
C ASN A 23 -5.52 -4.42 -3.57
N ALA A 24 -5.60 -3.10 -3.45
CA ALA A 24 -5.15 -2.17 -4.50
C ALA A 24 -3.70 -2.42 -4.96
N SER A 25 -2.80 -2.74 -4.02
CA SER A 25 -1.39 -3.05 -4.27
C SER A 25 -1.16 -4.26 -5.20
N GLU A 26 -2.15 -5.12 -5.35
CA GLU A 26 -2.07 -6.36 -6.12
C GLU A 26 -2.54 -6.19 -7.57
N THR A 27 -3.17 -5.04 -7.88
CA THR A 27 -3.78 -4.78 -9.20
C THR A 27 -2.77 -4.94 -10.33
N ALA A 28 -1.58 -4.35 -10.21
CA ALA A 28 -0.53 -4.48 -11.24
C ALA A 28 -0.08 -5.94 -11.45
N ILE A 29 -0.09 -6.76 -10.38
CA ILE A 29 0.26 -8.18 -10.46
C ILE A 29 -0.82 -8.94 -11.22
N VAL A 30 -2.08 -8.72 -10.88
CA VAL A 30 -3.24 -9.36 -11.54
C VAL A 30 -3.31 -8.99 -13.01
N MET A 31 -3.00 -7.73 -13.35
CA MET A 31 -2.97 -7.23 -14.72
C MET A 31 -1.73 -7.70 -15.52
N GLY A 32 -0.76 -8.35 -14.89
CA GLY A 32 0.48 -8.78 -15.55
C GLY A 32 1.49 -7.67 -15.80
N GLU A 33 1.31 -6.50 -15.19
CA GLU A 33 2.14 -5.30 -15.33
C GLU A 33 3.22 -5.18 -14.24
N SER A 34 3.22 -6.09 -13.25
CA SER A 34 4.19 -6.08 -12.16
C SER A 34 5.52 -6.70 -12.60
N PRO A 35 6.66 -6.01 -12.39
CA PRO A 35 7.98 -6.57 -12.65
C PRO A 35 8.45 -7.52 -11.52
N TRP A 36 7.69 -7.64 -10.43
CA TRP A 36 8.12 -8.35 -9.22
C TRP A 36 7.41 -9.68 -9.01
N GLN A 37 6.15 -9.78 -9.44
CA GLN A 37 5.30 -10.94 -9.21
C GLN A 37 4.39 -11.18 -10.40
N THR A 38 4.09 -12.45 -10.69
CA THR A 38 3.16 -12.86 -11.76
C THR A 38 1.74 -13.13 -11.23
N PRO A 39 0.70 -13.12 -12.09
CA PRO A 39 -0.65 -13.54 -11.72
C PRO A 39 -0.71 -14.94 -11.07
N PHE A 40 0.14 -15.88 -11.54
CA PHE A 40 0.20 -17.22 -10.98
C PHE A 40 0.78 -17.21 -9.56
N GLN A 41 1.85 -16.44 -9.31
CA GLN A 41 2.46 -16.35 -7.98
C GLN A 41 1.49 -15.76 -6.95
N ILE A 42 0.68 -14.76 -7.33
CA ILE A 42 -0.32 -14.22 -6.40
C ILE A 42 -1.47 -15.20 -6.15
N TRP A 43 -1.86 -16.02 -7.14
CA TRP A 43 -2.77 -17.14 -6.91
C TRP A 43 -2.21 -18.16 -5.91
N GLU A 44 -0.91 -18.49 -6.00
CA GLU A 44 -0.26 -19.38 -5.03
C GLU A 44 -0.30 -18.78 -3.61
N LEU A 45 -0.04 -17.47 -3.46
CA LEU A 45 -0.12 -16.76 -2.17
C LEU A 45 -1.55 -16.79 -1.61
N ARG A 46 -2.55 -16.44 -2.43
CA ARG A 46 -3.96 -16.36 -2.02
C ARG A 46 -4.54 -17.72 -1.63
N THR A 47 -3.97 -18.80 -2.13
CA THR A 47 -4.42 -20.16 -1.84
C THR A 47 -3.56 -20.90 -0.83
N GLY A 48 -2.59 -20.22 -0.21
CA GLY A 48 -1.71 -20.79 0.82
C GLY A 48 -0.67 -21.78 0.29
N ARG A 49 -0.47 -21.85 -1.04
CA ARG A 49 0.56 -22.69 -1.68
C ARG A 49 1.95 -22.06 -1.63
N ARG A 50 2.00 -20.75 -1.37
CA ARG A 50 3.21 -19.97 -1.18
C ARG A 50 3.02 -19.05 0.02
N GLN A 51 4.11 -18.76 0.72
CA GLN A 51 4.14 -17.72 1.75
C GLN A 51 4.82 -16.46 1.21
N GLN A 52 4.33 -15.28 1.62
CA GLN A 52 4.96 -14.02 1.26
C GLN A 52 6.22 -13.85 2.08
N GLU A 53 7.36 -13.70 1.40
CA GLU A 53 8.63 -13.38 2.04
C GLU A 53 8.78 -11.86 2.15
N VAL A 54 9.29 -11.40 3.29
CA VAL A 54 9.67 -9.99 3.51
C VAL A 54 11.17 -9.88 3.30
N ASN A 55 11.57 -9.11 2.28
CA ASN A 55 12.98 -8.82 2.02
C ASN A 55 13.42 -7.54 2.74
N ALA A 56 14.74 -7.29 2.78
CA ALA A 56 15.32 -6.13 3.45
C ALA A 56 14.83 -4.79 2.88
N ALA A 57 14.53 -4.72 1.58
CA ALA A 57 14.00 -3.50 0.95
C ALA A 57 12.57 -3.20 1.43
N MET A 58 11.73 -4.23 1.54
CA MET A 58 10.36 -4.11 2.06
C MET A 58 10.37 -3.68 3.53
N ALA A 59 11.16 -4.36 4.38
CA ALA A 59 11.27 -4.04 5.79
C ALA A 59 11.77 -2.60 6.02
N ARG A 60 12.79 -2.16 5.27
CA ARG A 60 13.27 -0.78 5.30
C ARG A 60 12.17 0.21 4.85
N GLY A 61 11.43 -0.14 3.81
CA GLY A 61 10.32 0.67 3.30
C GLY A 61 9.30 0.97 4.39
N THR A 62 8.78 -0.08 5.02
CA THR A 62 7.84 0.01 6.14
C THR A 62 8.39 0.83 7.31
N ALA A 63 9.66 0.64 7.67
CA ALA A 63 10.27 1.40 8.77
C ALA A 63 10.43 2.91 8.47
N LEU A 64 10.61 3.28 7.19
CA LEU A 64 10.84 4.66 6.78
C LEU A 64 9.56 5.42 6.42
N GLU A 65 8.49 4.72 6.07
CA GLU A 65 7.24 5.33 5.63
C GLU A 65 6.69 6.38 6.62
N PRO A 66 6.65 6.16 7.96
CA PRO A 66 6.17 7.19 8.89
C PRO A 66 7.03 8.47 8.86
N ARG A 67 8.35 8.33 8.69
CA ARG A 67 9.27 9.48 8.60
C ARG A 67 9.10 10.21 7.27
N ALA A 68 8.92 9.49 6.17
CA ALA A 68 8.67 10.07 4.87
C ALA A 68 7.32 10.81 4.83
N ARG A 69 6.29 10.27 5.50
CA ARG A 69 5.00 10.95 5.68
C ARG A 69 5.18 12.26 6.44
N ALA A 70 5.81 12.22 7.62
CA ALA A 70 6.06 13.43 8.40
C ALA A 70 6.86 14.50 7.62
N ALA A 71 7.81 14.08 6.77
CA ALA A 71 8.54 15.00 5.89
C ALA A 71 7.63 15.62 4.81
N TYR A 72 6.72 14.84 4.21
CA TYR A 72 5.71 15.35 3.28
C TYR A 72 4.76 16.35 3.96
N GLU A 73 4.28 16.03 5.15
CA GLU A 73 3.41 16.92 5.93
C GLU A 73 4.11 18.25 6.27
N ALA A 74 5.37 18.19 6.72
CA ALA A 74 6.17 19.38 7.03
C ALA A 74 6.45 20.24 5.79
N LEU A 75 6.63 19.63 4.61
CA LEU A 75 6.90 20.34 3.36
C LEU A 75 5.65 21.00 2.78
N THR A 76 4.49 20.36 2.89
CA THR A 76 3.26 20.76 2.19
C THR A 76 2.24 21.46 3.09
N GLY A 77 2.32 21.24 4.41
CA GLY A 77 1.32 21.68 5.38
C GLY A 77 0.06 20.79 5.43
N HIS A 78 -0.02 19.74 4.61
CA HIS A 78 -1.13 18.78 4.67
C HIS A 78 -0.91 17.75 5.76
N VAL A 79 -1.91 17.52 6.61
CA VAL A 79 -1.90 16.43 7.60
C VAL A 79 -2.45 15.16 6.94
N MET A 80 -1.72 14.06 7.05
CA MET A 80 -1.99 12.82 6.32
C MET A 80 -2.16 11.64 7.28
N GLN A 81 -3.35 11.01 7.25
CA GLN A 81 -3.63 9.85 8.09
C GLN A 81 -3.61 8.54 7.30
N PRO A 82 -2.85 7.51 7.74
CA PRO A 82 -2.91 6.20 7.14
C PRO A 82 -4.29 5.57 7.42
N LEU A 83 -4.94 5.05 6.40
CA LEU A 83 -6.30 4.51 6.50
C LEU A 83 -6.46 3.26 5.66
N VAL A 84 -7.37 2.38 6.07
CA VAL A 84 -7.82 1.25 5.26
C VAL A 84 -9.24 1.54 4.77
N LEU A 85 -9.41 1.57 3.46
CA LEU A 85 -10.70 1.74 2.79
C LEU A 85 -11.16 0.42 2.19
N VAL A 86 -12.46 0.17 2.21
CA VAL A 86 -13.10 -1.02 1.63
C VAL A 86 -14.26 -0.62 0.75
N GLU A 87 -14.37 -1.20 -0.45
CA GLU A 87 -15.54 -1.08 -1.30
C GLU A 87 -15.88 -2.43 -1.94
N GLY A 88 -16.99 -3.04 -1.50
CA GLY A 88 -17.35 -4.40 -1.89
C GLY A 88 -16.22 -5.38 -1.55
N ASP A 89 -15.74 -6.11 -2.57
CA ASP A 89 -14.64 -7.07 -2.43
C ASP A 89 -13.24 -6.42 -2.47
N TYR A 90 -13.15 -5.10 -2.65
CA TYR A 90 -11.89 -4.39 -2.82
C TYR A 90 -11.47 -3.67 -1.54
N SER A 91 -10.16 -3.61 -1.29
CA SER A 91 -9.57 -2.90 -0.15
C SER A 91 -8.33 -2.12 -0.56
N ALA A 92 -8.10 -0.95 0.03
CA ALA A 92 -6.90 -0.16 -0.16
C ALA A 92 -6.35 0.28 1.20
N SER A 93 -5.09 -0.05 1.48
CA SER A 93 -4.36 0.48 2.62
C SER A 93 -3.58 1.70 2.12
N LEU A 94 -4.00 2.89 2.52
CA LEU A 94 -3.44 4.15 2.06
C LEU A 94 -2.29 4.58 2.97
N ASP A 95 -1.19 5.07 2.40
CA ASP A 95 -0.09 5.62 3.19
C ASP A 95 -0.49 6.97 3.79
N GLY A 96 -1.45 7.69 3.20
CA GLY A 96 -2.08 8.83 3.84
C GLY A 96 -3.28 9.37 3.07
N LEU A 97 -4.27 9.89 3.80
CA LEU A 97 -5.41 10.65 3.31
C LEU A 97 -5.52 11.96 4.11
N SER A 98 -5.81 13.08 3.43
CA SER A 98 -6.10 14.36 4.08
C SER A 98 -7.37 14.26 4.93
N PHE A 99 -7.53 15.19 5.88
CA PHE A 99 -8.75 15.26 6.69
C PHE A 99 -10.02 15.48 5.85
N GLU A 100 -9.91 16.31 4.80
CA GLU A 100 -11.01 16.57 3.86
C GLU A 100 -11.29 15.40 2.91
N GLY A 101 -10.40 14.41 2.85
CA GLY A 101 -10.58 13.20 2.03
C GLY A 101 -10.34 13.40 0.52
N ASP A 102 -9.82 14.55 0.12
CA ASP A 102 -9.61 14.96 -1.28
C ASP A 102 -8.19 14.69 -1.80
N LEU A 103 -7.23 14.45 -0.90
CA LEU A 103 -5.83 14.24 -1.21
C LEU A 103 -5.33 12.94 -0.60
N LEU A 104 -4.79 12.07 -1.45
CA LEU A 104 -4.14 10.82 -1.09
C LEU A 104 -2.64 10.90 -1.37
N VAL A 105 -1.85 10.24 -0.53
CA VAL A 105 -0.42 10.00 -0.78
C VAL A 105 -0.12 8.50 -0.77
N GLU A 106 0.73 8.08 -1.71
CA GLU A 106 1.41 6.79 -1.75
C GLU A 106 2.91 7.06 -1.62
N ILE A 107 3.53 6.49 -0.59
CA ILE A 107 4.91 6.73 -0.20
C ILE A 107 5.76 5.53 -0.61
N LYS A 108 6.86 5.80 -1.30
CA LYS A 108 7.86 4.78 -1.67
C LYS A 108 9.22 5.18 -1.13
N CYS A 109 9.83 4.27 -0.36
CA CYS A 109 11.18 4.45 0.20
C CYS A 109 12.18 3.45 -0.42
N PRO A 110 12.55 3.60 -1.72
CA PRO A 110 13.44 2.66 -2.39
C PRO A 110 14.87 2.71 -1.84
N ILE A 111 15.65 1.63 -2.06
CA ILE A 111 17.08 1.56 -1.67
C ILE A 111 17.94 2.45 -2.58
N LYS A 112 17.67 2.43 -3.89
CA LYS A 112 18.31 3.31 -4.88
C LYS A 112 17.29 4.34 -5.33
N ALA A 113 17.73 5.58 -5.54
CA ALA A 113 16.88 6.61 -6.12
C ALA A 113 16.41 6.14 -7.51
N LYS A 114 15.13 5.83 -7.64
CA LYS A 114 14.41 5.77 -8.91
C LYS A 114 13.36 6.86 -8.84
N ALA A 115 13.58 7.97 -9.52
CA ALA A 115 12.56 8.98 -9.68
C ALA A 115 11.49 8.43 -10.62
N HIS A 116 10.23 8.34 -10.15
CA HIS A 116 9.11 8.27 -11.07
C HIS A 116 8.93 9.65 -11.68
N ARG A 117 8.99 9.73 -13.01
CA ARG A 117 8.52 10.92 -13.72
C ARG A 117 7.00 10.92 -13.55
N SER A 118 6.46 11.94 -12.89
CA SER A 118 5.05 12.28 -13.03
C SER A 118 4.82 12.56 -14.51
N GLY A 119 4.08 11.68 -15.18
CA GLY A 119 3.58 11.98 -16.51
C GLY A 119 2.56 13.10 -16.35
N SER A 120 2.86 14.31 -16.81
CA SER A 120 1.79 15.25 -17.13
C SER A 120 1.00 14.61 -18.28
N ARG A 121 -0.23 14.21 -17.99
CA ARG A 121 -1.23 14.12 -19.05
C ARG A 121 -1.70 15.53 -19.38
#